data_AF-A0A928QJP0-F1
#
_entry.id   AF-A0A928QJP0-F1
#
_cell.length_a   1.000
_cell.length_b   1.000
_cell.length_c   1.000
_cell.angle_alpha   90.00
_cell.angle_beta   90.00
_cell.angle_gamma   90.00
#
_symmetry.space_group_name_H-M   'P 1'
#
loop_
_entity.id
_entity.type
_entity.pdbx_description
1 polymer ?
#
loop_
_entity_poly.entity_id
_entity_poly.type
_entity_poly.pdbx_seq_one_letter_code
_entity_poly.pdbx_strand_id
1 'polypeptide(L)'
;MCKKLAQTAKLCYHKANEVIEMSDIVLEEEMLEPIIEQQLPKKKRRFVPYLILTILFVIGLTVFFLIPYEAPSLTDPDMPWFSIKDGVLQYDAALYTGTEELNVPKTVAGQTVTSIGGGCFAGDNYITTVKLPETVRVIGQSAFADCTRLRGIFIPESVTEISAAAFRGCAALESICIPYSVTTIGSDAFDGCVKLAHIFYTGPHASWAALYNEPISDVTSIYTANGTVKQKDIAAAANS
;
A
#
# COMPACT_ATOMS: atom_id res chain seq x y z
N MET A 1 32.14 18.75 -3.49
CA MET A 1 31.02 18.90 -4.44
C MET A 1 29.65 18.60 -3.80
N CYS A 2 29.50 17.50 -3.06
CA CYS A 2 28.22 17.11 -2.41
C CYS A 2 27.75 18.03 -1.27
N LYS A 3 28.65 18.63 -0.47
CA LYS A 3 28.26 19.47 0.68
C LYS A 3 27.56 20.79 0.30
N LYS A 4 28.01 21.45 -0.79
CA LYS A 4 27.38 22.69 -1.28
C LYS A 4 26.02 22.43 -1.93
N LEU A 5 25.87 21.35 -2.71
CA LEU A 5 24.59 20.97 -3.32
C LEU A 5 23.56 20.57 -2.25
N ALA A 6 23.97 19.83 -1.22
CA ALA A 6 23.11 19.49 -0.09
C ALA A 6 22.69 20.74 0.70
N GLN A 7 23.59 21.71 0.90
CA GLN A 7 23.25 22.99 1.55
C GLN A 7 22.27 23.82 0.72
N THR A 8 22.43 23.87 -0.60
CA THR A 8 21.50 24.57 -1.50
C THR A 8 20.13 23.89 -1.53
N ALA A 9 20.08 22.56 -1.61
CA ALA A 9 18.82 21.81 -1.54
C ALA A 9 18.11 22.00 -0.19
N LYS A 10 18.86 22.02 0.92
CA LYS A 10 18.31 22.24 2.27
C LYS A 10 17.79 23.67 2.46
N LEU A 11 18.46 24.66 1.86
CA LEU A 11 18.01 26.06 1.88
C LEU A 11 16.78 26.28 0.99
N CYS A 12 16.73 25.65 -0.18
CA CYS A 12 15.54 25.66 -1.06
C CYS A 12 14.34 24.99 -0.40
N TYR A 13 14.56 23.85 0.26
CA TYR A 13 13.52 23.15 1.03
C TYR A 13 13.01 24.02 2.18
N HIS A 14 13.90 24.66 2.94
CA HIS A 14 13.49 25.49 4.08
C HIS A 14 12.75 26.76 3.67
N LYS A 15 13.17 27.42 2.58
CA LYS A 15 12.45 28.57 2.01
C LYS A 15 11.12 28.18 1.38
N ALA A 16 11.04 27.00 0.76
CA ALA A 16 9.77 26.46 0.31
C ALA A 16 8.85 26.23 1.51
N ASN A 17 9.35 25.68 2.61
CA ASN A 17 8.59 25.47 3.85
C ASN A 17 8.10 26.76 4.53
N GLU A 18 8.87 27.85 4.47
CA GLU A 18 8.43 29.18 4.98
C GLU A 18 7.30 29.79 4.14
N VAL A 19 7.15 29.38 2.87
CA VAL A 19 6.06 29.81 1.97
C VAL A 19 4.83 28.89 2.10
N ILE A 20 4.96 27.70 2.70
CA ILE A 20 3.94 26.64 2.80
C ILE A 20 2.90 26.87 3.92
N GLU A 21 3.02 27.90 4.78
CA GLU A 21 1.97 28.22 5.79
C GLU A 21 0.67 28.82 5.21
N MET A 22 0.48 28.79 3.89
CA MET A 22 -0.81 29.09 3.27
C MET A 22 -1.32 27.83 2.56
N SER A 23 -2.40 27.28 3.11
CA SER A 23 -3.27 26.33 2.42
C SER A 23 -3.53 26.81 0.99
N ASP A 24 -3.44 25.89 0.02
CA ASP A 24 -3.79 26.05 -1.40
C ASP A 24 -2.63 26.33 -2.39
N ILE A 25 -1.63 25.45 -2.46
CA ILE A 25 -0.73 25.42 -3.63
C ILE A 25 -0.60 24.00 -4.19
N VAL A 26 -1.32 23.74 -5.28
CA VAL A 26 -0.90 22.76 -6.30
C VAL A 26 0.36 23.34 -6.93
N LEU A 27 1.53 22.78 -6.63
CA LEU A 27 2.77 23.19 -7.30
C LEU A 27 2.76 22.61 -8.72
N GLU A 28 2.37 23.43 -9.69
CA GLU A 28 2.45 23.06 -11.11
C GLU A 28 3.88 23.19 -11.63
N GLU A 29 4.24 22.34 -12.61
CA GLU A 29 5.57 22.24 -13.21
C GLU A 29 6.13 23.60 -13.67
N GLU A 30 5.24 24.47 -14.16
CA GLU A 30 5.55 25.81 -14.67
C GLU A 30 6.11 26.76 -13.59
N MET A 31 5.81 26.53 -12.30
CA MET A 31 6.30 27.37 -11.20
C MET A 31 7.73 27.02 -10.77
N LEU A 32 8.16 25.77 -10.96
CA LEU A 32 9.44 25.26 -10.46
C LEU A 32 10.61 25.59 -11.40
N GLU A 33 10.37 25.59 -12.72
CA GLU A 33 11.39 25.89 -13.72
C GLU A 33 12.15 27.21 -13.47
N PRO A 34 11.49 28.39 -13.40
CA PRO A 34 12.20 29.66 -13.28
C PRO A 34 12.99 29.77 -11.97
N ILE A 35 12.52 29.14 -10.89
CA ILE A 35 13.16 29.13 -9.57
C ILE A 35 14.45 28.29 -9.61
N ILE A 36 14.38 27.09 -10.19
CA ILE A 36 15.53 26.19 -10.31
C ILE A 36 16.58 26.78 -11.25
N GLU A 37 16.15 27.36 -12.37
CA GLU A 37 17.04 27.98 -13.36
C GLU A 37 17.82 29.19 -12.81
N GLN A 38 17.20 29.97 -11.92
CA GLN A 38 17.83 31.14 -11.30
C GLN A 38 18.96 30.74 -10.34
N GLN A 39 18.88 29.56 -9.74
CA GLN A 39 19.84 29.05 -8.76
C GLN A 39 20.94 28.15 -9.37
N LEU A 40 20.78 27.71 -10.63
CA LEU A 40 21.72 26.84 -11.33
C LEU A 40 22.61 27.59 -12.33
N PRO A 41 23.93 27.34 -12.35
CA PRO A 41 24.81 27.88 -13.39
C PRO A 41 24.40 27.37 -14.77
N LYS A 42 24.48 28.22 -15.80
CA LYS A 42 23.99 27.95 -17.18
C LYS A 42 24.35 26.55 -17.73
N LYS A 43 25.57 26.05 -17.44
CA LYS A 43 26.05 24.73 -17.88
C LYS A 43 25.27 23.53 -17.31
N LYS A 44 24.50 23.72 -16.23
CA LYS A 44 23.75 22.67 -15.53
C LYS A 44 22.24 22.73 -15.77
N ARG A 45 21.74 23.71 -16.53
CA ARG A 45 20.31 23.86 -16.82
C ARG A 45 19.70 22.69 -17.59
N ARG A 46 20.52 21.93 -18.33
CA ARG A 46 20.10 20.66 -18.97
C ARG A 46 19.55 19.60 -18.00
N PHE A 47 19.79 19.75 -16.69
CA PHE A 47 19.31 18.81 -15.66
C PHE A 47 18.06 19.31 -14.92
N VAL A 48 17.57 20.51 -15.22
CA VAL A 48 16.35 21.11 -14.64
C VAL A 48 15.14 20.17 -14.73
N PRO A 49 14.81 19.54 -15.88
CA PRO A 49 13.64 18.67 -15.95
C PRO A 49 13.74 17.43 -15.05
N TYR A 50 14.94 16.84 -14.91
CA TYR A 50 15.16 15.71 -13.99
C TYR A 50 15.03 16.13 -12.53
N LEU A 51 15.51 17.33 -12.19
CA LEU A 51 15.41 17.87 -10.84
C LEU A 51 13.94 18.12 -10.48
N ILE A 52 13.18 18.70 -11.40
CA ILE A 52 11.74 18.92 -11.26
C ILE A 52 11.02 17.58 -11.07
N LEU A 53 11.32 16.57 -11.89
CA LEU A 53 10.72 15.25 -11.76
C LEU A 53 11.03 14.61 -10.40
N THR A 54 12.27 14.74 -9.89
CA THR A 54 12.62 14.23 -8.55
C THR A 54 11.95 15.02 -7.43
N ILE A 55 11.77 16.34 -7.60
CA ILE A 55 11.09 17.20 -6.63
C ILE A 55 9.60 16.87 -6.60
N LEU A 56 8.95 16.72 -7.76
CA LEU A 56 7.55 16.31 -7.86
C LEU A 56 7.32 14.88 -7.34
N PHE A 57 8.27 13.96 -7.54
CA PHE A 57 8.20 12.61 -6.98
C PHE A 57 8.33 12.63 -5.45
N VAL A 58 9.28 13.39 -4.89
CA VAL A 58 9.44 13.54 -3.44
C VAL A 58 8.26 14.27 -2.81
N ILE A 59 7.79 15.36 -3.43
CA ILE A 59 6.61 16.10 -2.99
C ILE A 59 5.37 15.20 -3.08
N GLY A 60 5.16 14.51 -4.19
CA GLY A 60 4.08 13.54 -4.37
C GLY A 60 4.08 12.45 -3.29
N LEU A 61 5.25 11.89 -2.97
CA LEU A 61 5.38 10.96 -1.85
C LEU A 61 5.07 11.61 -0.50
N THR A 62 5.57 12.82 -0.22
CA THR A 62 5.35 13.50 1.07
C THR A 62 3.94 14.05 1.25
N VAL A 63 3.30 14.53 0.19
CA VAL A 63 1.93 15.06 0.18
C VAL A 63 0.93 13.91 0.26
N PHE A 64 1.24 12.75 -0.33
CA PHE A 64 0.50 11.51 -0.12
C PHE A 64 0.46 11.07 1.36
N PHE A 65 1.46 11.44 2.17
CA PHE A 65 1.50 11.19 3.62
C PHE A 65 1.00 12.37 4.49
N LEU A 66 0.94 13.60 3.95
CA LEU A 66 0.60 14.82 4.71
C LEU A 66 -0.79 15.38 4.43
N ILE A 67 -1.47 14.95 3.37
CA ILE A 67 -2.92 15.11 3.31
C ILE A 67 -3.48 13.98 4.16
N PRO A 68 -4.08 14.24 5.35
CA PRO A 68 -5.03 13.28 5.86
C PRO A 68 -6.08 13.15 4.77
N TYR A 69 -6.07 12.03 4.03
CA TYR A 69 -7.22 11.68 3.23
C TYR A 69 -8.34 11.44 4.23
N GLU A 70 -9.03 12.52 4.58
CA GLU A 70 -10.41 12.47 5.03
C GLU A 70 -11.16 11.92 3.84
N ALA A 71 -11.15 10.58 3.74
CA ALA A 71 -12.19 9.85 3.04
C ALA A 71 -13.49 10.57 3.44
N PRO A 72 -14.29 11.04 2.46
CA PRO A 72 -15.50 11.78 2.77
C PRO A 72 -16.19 11.00 3.88
N SER A 73 -16.44 11.65 5.01
CA SER A 73 -17.14 11.03 6.12
C SER A 73 -18.53 10.70 5.59
N LEU A 74 -18.64 9.54 4.95
CA LEU A 74 -19.88 8.93 4.53
C LEU A 74 -20.51 8.53 5.85
N THR A 75 -21.21 9.48 6.46
CA THR A 75 -22.29 9.17 7.38
C THR A 75 -23.18 8.20 6.63
N ASP A 76 -22.98 6.91 6.89
CA ASP A 76 -23.89 5.88 7.38
C ASP A 76 -25.26 5.52 6.74
N PRO A 77 -25.78 6.19 5.67
CA PRO A 77 -26.81 5.55 4.83
C PRO A 77 -26.43 5.13 3.40
N ASP A 78 -25.26 5.49 2.86
CA ASP A 78 -25.00 5.39 1.40
C ASP A 78 -24.17 4.15 0.94
N MET A 79 -23.82 3.22 1.83
CA MET A 79 -23.09 1.99 1.49
C MET A 79 -23.94 0.73 1.74
N PRO A 80 -25.04 0.50 1.01
CA PRO A 80 -25.93 -0.65 1.24
C PRO A 80 -25.24 -2.00 1.03
N TRP A 81 -24.11 -2.03 0.33
CA TRP A 81 -23.31 -3.23 0.10
C TRP A 81 -22.43 -3.62 1.29
N PHE A 82 -22.33 -2.82 2.36
CA PHE A 82 -21.59 -3.19 3.57
C PHE A 82 -22.50 -3.39 4.77
N SER A 83 -22.20 -4.43 5.54
CA SER A 83 -22.76 -4.63 6.87
C SER A 83 -21.71 -5.19 7.82
N ILE A 84 -21.95 -5.07 9.13
CA ILE A 84 -21.05 -5.60 10.15
C ILE A 84 -21.80 -6.63 10.99
N LYS A 85 -21.18 -7.80 11.14
CA LYS A 85 -21.62 -8.86 12.06
C LYS A 85 -20.48 -9.14 13.03
N ASP A 86 -20.68 -8.80 14.31
CA ASP A 86 -19.69 -9.02 15.37
C ASP A 86 -18.30 -8.42 15.06
N GLY A 87 -18.27 -7.21 14.47
CA GLY A 87 -17.04 -6.52 14.07
C GLY A 87 -16.41 -7.01 12.76
N VAL A 88 -17.01 -8.02 12.13
CA VAL A 88 -16.59 -8.58 10.83
C VAL A 88 -17.36 -7.90 9.71
N LEU A 89 -16.64 -7.29 8.76
CA LEU A 89 -17.21 -6.73 7.55
C LEU A 89 -17.79 -7.84 6.68
N GLN A 90 -19.03 -7.64 6.26
CA GLN A 90 -19.72 -8.42 5.25
C GLN A 90 -19.95 -7.52 4.04
N TYR A 91 -19.92 -8.13 2.86
CA TYR A 91 -20.12 -7.45 1.58
C TYR A 91 -21.21 -8.15 0.78
N ASP A 92 -22.14 -7.36 0.26
CA ASP A 92 -23.16 -7.81 -0.68
C ASP A 92 -22.80 -7.36 -2.09
N ALA A 93 -22.22 -8.29 -2.85
CA ALA A 93 -21.81 -8.07 -4.23
C ALA A 93 -22.98 -7.69 -5.15
N ALA A 94 -24.22 -8.06 -4.82
CA ALA A 94 -25.40 -7.74 -5.64
C ALA A 94 -25.76 -6.25 -5.57
N LEU A 95 -25.29 -5.55 -4.53
CA LEU A 95 -25.56 -4.13 -4.29
C LEU A 95 -24.38 -3.23 -4.66
N TYR A 96 -23.24 -3.81 -5.00
CA TYR A 96 -22.04 -3.05 -5.36
C TYR A 96 -22.08 -2.59 -6.80
N THR A 97 -21.93 -1.28 -7.00
CA THR A 97 -22.00 -0.65 -8.32
C THR A 97 -20.67 -0.67 -9.08
N GLY A 98 -19.64 -1.31 -8.54
CA GLY A 98 -18.30 -1.39 -9.15
C GLY A 98 -17.49 -0.12 -8.93
N THR A 99 -16.42 -0.21 -8.13
CA THR A 99 -15.34 0.80 -8.09
C THR A 99 -14.01 0.10 -8.32
N GLU A 100 -13.10 0.74 -9.05
CA GLU A 100 -11.76 0.19 -9.25
C GLU A 100 -10.90 0.29 -7.99
N GLU A 101 -11.19 1.27 -7.13
CA GLU A 101 -10.58 1.45 -5.82
C GLU A 101 -11.60 1.18 -4.72
N LEU A 102 -11.34 0.17 -3.89
CA LEU A 102 -12.13 -0.17 -2.72
C LEU A 102 -11.55 0.52 -1.49
N ASN A 103 -12.32 1.45 -0.92
CA ASN A 103 -12.05 2.05 0.36
C ASN A 103 -12.92 1.39 1.43
N VAL A 104 -12.33 0.53 2.26
CA VAL A 104 -13.06 -0.08 3.37
C VAL A 104 -13.27 0.99 4.46
N PRO A 105 -14.51 1.29 4.85
CA PRO A 105 -14.76 2.30 5.86
C PRO A 105 -14.31 1.81 7.24
N LYS A 106 -13.85 2.73 8.07
CA LYS A 106 -13.54 2.45 9.48
C LYS A 106 -14.77 2.00 10.27
N THR A 107 -15.94 2.55 9.94
CA THR A 107 -17.21 2.29 10.63
C THR A 107 -18.37 2.13 9.64
N VAL A 108 -19.31 1.24 9.95
CA VAL A 108 -20.59 1.04 9.25
C VAL A 108 -21.68 0.86 10.30
N ALA A 109 -22.79 1.57 10.20
CA ALA A 109 -23.90 1.63 11.15
C ALA A 109 -23.45 1.93 12.59
N GLY A 110 -22.49 2.85 12.77
CA GLY A 110 -21.84 3.15 14.05
C GLY A 110 -20.97 2.01 14.63
N GLN A 111 -20.89 0.86 13.96
CA GLN A 111 -20.04 -0.26 14.36
C GLN A 111 -18.67 -0.15 13.69
N THR A 112 -17.60 -0.58 14.38
CA THR A 112 -16.24 -0.52 13.86
C THR A 112 -15.89 -1.75 13.05
N VAL A 113 -15.27 -1.57 11.89
CA VAL A 113 -14.72 -2.67 11.09
C VAL A 113 -13.42 -3.14 11.73
N THR A 114 -13.44 -4.33 12.30
CA THR A 114 -12.27 -4.94 12.96
C THR A 114 -11.68 -6.10 12.17
N SER A 115 -12.45 -6.70 11.25
CA SER A 115 -11.99 -7.80 10.41
C SER A 115 -12.68 -7.75 9.05
N ILE A 116 -12.02 -8.24 8.01
CA ILE A 116 -12.65 -8.51 6.71
C ILE A 116 -13.20 -9.93 6.73
N GLY A 117 -14.47 -10.11 6.38
CA GLY A 117 -15.14 -11.40 6.43
C GLY A 117 -14.53 -12.44 5.50
N GLY A 118 -14.71 -13.72 5.87
CA GLY A 118 -14.32 -14.81 5.00
C GLY A 118 -15.13 -14.77 3.70
N GLY A 119 -14.46 -14.82 2.55
CA GLY A 119 -15.08 -14.71 1.23
C GLY A 119 -15.67 -13.34 0.92
N CYS A 120 -15.42 -12.31 1.75
CA CYS A 120 -16.12 -11.03 1.68
C CYS A 120 -16.13 -10.44 0.27
N PHE A 121 -14.99 -10.35 -0.41
CA PHE A 121 -14.86 -9.83 -1.77
C PHE A 121 -14.50 -10.91 -2.80
N ALA A 122 -14.74 -12.19 -2.48
CA ALA A 122 -14.31 -13.28 -3.35
C ALA A 122 -14.96 -13.19 -4.74
N GLY A 123 -14.15 -13.33 -5.79
CA GLY A 123 -14.57 -13.28 -7.18
C GLY A 123 -14.89 -11.87 -7.70
N ASP A 124 -14.59 -10.81 -6.95
CA ASP A 124 -14.83 -9.45 -7.43
C ASP A 124 -13.96 -9.12 -8.66
N ASN A 125 -14.62 -8.75 -9.76
CA ASN A 125 -14.00 -8.47 -11.06
C ASN A 125 -13.91 -6.97 -11.39
N TYR A 126 -14.11 -6.11 -10.40
CA TYR A 126 -13.99 -4.64 -10.55
C TYR A 126 -12.81 -4.10 -9.74
N ILE A 127 -12.62 -4.59 -8.52
CA ILE A 127 -11.61 -4.08 -7.61
C ILE A 127 -10.21 -4.28 -8.18
N THR A 128 -9.47 -3.18 -8.29
CA THR A 128 -8.06 -3.14 -8.69
C THR A 128 -7.13 -2.74 -7.56
N THR A 129 -7.62 -1.94 -6.61
CA THR A 129 -6.88 -1.49 -5.44
C THR A 129 -7.76 -1.55 -4.19
N VAL A 130 -7.15 -1.88 -3.03
CA VAL A 130 -7.85 -1.94 -1.75
C VAL A 130 -7.11 -1.13 -0.69
N LYS A 131 -7.84 -0.28 0.04
CA LYS A 131 -7.36 0.43 1.22
C LYS A 131 -8.14 -0.05 2.44
N LEU A 132 -7.43 -0.63 3.40
CA LEU A 132 -7.99 -1.07 4.67
C LEU A 132 -7.76 0.00 5.75
N PRO A 133 -8.73 0.23 6.65
CA PRO A 133 -8.56 1.18 7.74
C PRO A 133 -7.71 0.58 8.86
N GLU A 134 -7.10 1.45 9.68
CA GLU A 134 -6.24 1.07 10.83
C GLU A 134 -6.96 0.32 11.97
N THR A 135 -8.26 0.04 11.80
CA THR A 135 -9.06 -0.74 12.75
C THR A 135 -9.06 -2.23 12.42
N VAL A 136 -8.67 -2.63 11.20
CA VAL A 136 -8.67 -4.02 10.77
C VAL A 136 -7.53 -4.79 11.43
N ARG A 137 -7.86 -5.96 12.01
CA ARG A 137 -6.94 -6.90 12.64
C ARG A 137 -6.77 -8.18 11.83
N VAL A 138 -7.83 -8.62 11.16
CA VAL A 138 -7.85 -9.90 10.44
C VAL A 138 -8.35 -9.70 9.01
N ILE A 139 -7.61 -10.25 8.05
CA ILE A 139 -8.09 -10.46 6.68
C ILE A 139 -8.56 -11.92 6.60
N GLY A 140 -9.88 -12.12 6.55
CA GLY A 140 -10.49 -13.44 6.70
C GLY A 140 -10.22 -14.42 5.56
N GLN A 141 -10.61 -15.67 5.81
CA GLN A 141 -10.41 -16.78 4.87
C GLN A 141 -10.99 -16.46 3.50
N SER A 142 -10.19 -16.55 2.44
CA SER A 142 -10.65 -16.24 1.07
C SER A 142 -11.24 -14.84 0.88
N ALA A 143 -10.94 -13.88 1.76
CA ALA A 143 -11.54 -12.53 1.74
C ALA A 143 -11.45 -11.82 0.39
N PHE A 144 -10.39 -12.04 -0.39
CA PHE A 144 -10.17 -11.49 -1.73
C PHE A 144 -9.85 -12.60 -2.75
N ALA A 145 -10.28 -13.84 -2.50
CA ALA A 145 -10.00 -14.94 -3.40
C ALA A 145 -10.59 -14.67 -4.79
N ASP A 146 -9.86 -15.00 -5.85
CA ASP A 146 -10.24 -14.83 -7.25
C ASP A 146 -10.58 -13.38 -7.65
N CYS A 147 -10.11 -12.37 -6.90
CA CYS A 147 -10.11 -10.97 -7.35
C CYS A 147 -9.07 -10.78 -8.47
N THR A 148 -9.38 -11.24 -9.67
CA THR A 148 -8.41 -11.37 -10.78
C THR A 148 -7.84 -10.04 -11.29
N ARG A 149 -8.49 -8.91 -10.98
CA ARG A 149 -8.03 -7.56 -11.33
C ARG A 149 -7.31 -6.83 -10.20
N LEU A 150 -7.26 -7.39 -8.99
CA LEU A 150 -6.59 -6.77 -7.85
C LEU A 150 -5.09 -6.67 -8.13
N ARG A 151 -4.56 -5.45 -8.24
CA ARG A 151 -3.15 -5.15 -8.51
C ARG A 151 -2.37 -4.76 -7.27
N GLY A 152 -3.05 -4.22 -6.27
CA GLY A 152 -2.41 -3.77 -5.04
C GLY A 152 -3.37 -3.65 -3.87
N ILE A 153 -2.86 -3.92 -2.68
CA ILE A 153 -3.58 -3.74 -1.42
C ILE A 153 -2.65 -3.08 -0.41
N PHE A 154 -3.17 -2.09 0.30
CA PHE A 154 -2.51 -1.53 1.47
C PHE A 154 -2.96 -2.28 2.72
N ILE A 155 -2.04 -3.03 3.34
CA ILE A 155 -2.25 -3.72 4.61
C ILE A 155 -1.71 -2.82 5.74
N PRO A 156 -2.57 -2.28 6.62
CA PRO A 156 -2.15 -1.39 7.69
C PRO A 156 -1.42 -2.16 8.80
N GLU A 157 -0.58 -1.45 9.56
CA GLU A 157 0.21 -2.00 10.69
C GLU A 157 -0.67 -2.58 11.81
N SER A 158 -1.96 -2.32 11.77
CA SER A 158 -2.95 -2.90 12.68
C SER A 158 -3.28 -4.38 12.43
N VAL A 159 -3.02 -4.92 11.23
CA VAL A 159 -3.35 -6.29 10.85
C VAL A 159 -2.39 -7.28 11.50
N THR A 160 -2.94 -8.30 12.16
CA THR A 160 -2.17 -9.36 12.82
C THR A 160 -2.27 -10.71 12.11
N GLU A 161 -3.29 -10.91 11.28
CA GLU A 161 -3.56 -12.17 10.60
C GLU A 161 -4.03 -11.96 9.15
N ILE A 162 -3.42 -12.72 8.24
CA ILE A 162 -3.89 -12.96 6.88
C ILE A 162 -4.31 -14.43 6.82
N SER A 163 -5.60 -14.72 6.83
CA SER A 163 -6.09 -16.10 6.94
C SER A 163 -5.89 -16.90 5.63
N ALA A 164 -6.20 -18.21 5.69
CA ALA A 164 -6.00 -19.12 4.57
C ALA A 164 -6.71 -18.65 3.28
N ALA A 165 -6.02 -18.82 2.15
CA ALA A 165 -6.50 -18.45 0.81
C ALA A 165 -6.95 -16.98 0.65
N ALA A 166 -6.58 -16.06 1.55
CA ALA A 166 -7.07 -14.67 1.57
C ALA A 166 -6.94 -13.93 0.23
N PHE A 167 -5.86 -14.16 -0.52
CA PHE A 167 -5.60 -13.57 -1.84
C PHE A 167 -5.44 -14.66 -2.93
N ARG A 168 -5.95 -15.86 -2.69
CA ARG A 168 -5.81 -16.96 -3.65
C ARG A 168 -6.38 -16.56 -5.01
N GLY A 169 -5.66 -16.77 -6.10
CA GLY A 169 -6.13 -16.47 -7.45
C GLY A 169 -6.14 -14.98 -7.82
N CYS A 170 -5.55 -14.09 -7.03
CA CYS A 170 -5.34 -12.68 -7.41
C CYS A 170 -4.28 -12.55 -8.51
N ALA A 171 -4.64 -12.97 -9.73
CA ALA A 171 -3.71 -13.13 -10.86
C ALA A 171 -3.07 -11.81 -11.37
N ALA A 172 -3.61 -10.65 -10.99
CA ALA A 172 -3.06 -9.34 -11.33
C ALA A 172 -2.20 -8.72 -10.22
N LEU A 173 -2.09 -9.34 -9.04
CA LEU A 173 -1.35 -8.79 -7.92
C LEU A 173 0.15 -8.90 -8.19
N GLU A 174 0.84 -7.77 -8.33
CA GLU A 174 2.26 -7.74 -8.73
C GLU A 174 3.19 -7.65 -7.52
N SER A 175 2.77 -6.91 -6.50
CA SER A 175 3.51 -6.75 -5.26
C SER A 175 2.59 -6.52 -4.08
N ILE A 176 3.07 -6.88 -2.89
CA ILE A 176 2.33 -6.66 -1.64
C ILE A 176 3.29 -6.24 -0.52
N CYS A 177 2.84 -5.30 0.30
CA CYS A 177 3.49 -4.92 1.54
C CYS A 177 2.81 -5.62 2.71
N ILE A 178 3.59 -6.39 3.47
CA ILE A 178 3.12 -7.11 4.67
C ILE A 178 3.80 -6.48 5.89
N PRO A 179 3.04 -5.89 6.83
CA PRO A 179 3.61 -5.27 8.01
C PRO A 179 4.14 -6.32 9.00
N TYR A 180 5.09 -5.91 9.85
CA TYR A 180 5.70 -6.77 10.87
C TYR A 180 4.71 -7.26 11.92
N SER A 181 3.61 -6.52 12.11
CA SER A 181 2.51 -6.91 12.97
C SER A 181 1.78 -8.17 12.52
N VAL A 182 1.90 -8.57 11.25
CA VAL A 182 1.35 -9.84 10.75
C VAL A 182 2.15 -10.99 11.34
N THR A 183 1.49 -11.74 12.22
CA THR A 183 2.07 -12.88 12.94
C THR A 183 1.57 -14.22 12.41
N THR A 184 0.52 -14.22 11.58
CA THR A 184 -0.03 -15.42 10.96
C THR A 184 -0.36 -15.14 9.49
N ILE A 185 0.14 -15.99 8.59
CA ILE A 185 -0.29 -16.07 7.20
C ILE A 185 -0.75 -17.52 6.94
N GLY A 186 -2.02 -17.69 6.61
CA GLY A 186 -2.63 -19.00 6.42
C GLY A 186 -2.18 -19.69 5.14
N SER A 187 -2.44 -21.00 5.06
CA SER A 187 -2.13 -21.81 3.87
C SER A 187 -2.76 -21.22 2.61
N ASP A 188 -2.06 -21.33 1.49
CA ASP A 188 -2.52 -20.89 0.17
C ASP A 188 -2.92 -19.42 0.09
N ALA A 189 -2.52 -18.57 1.06
CA ALA A 189 -2.92 -17.17 1.11
C ALA A 189 -2.61 -16.42 -0.19
N PHE A 190 -1.56 -16.82 -0.91
CA PHE A 190 -1.13 -16.28 -2.19
C PHE A 190 -1.07 -17.33 -3.32
N ASP A 191 -1.73 -18.49 -3.15
CA ASP A 191 -1.79 -19.51 -4.20
C ASP A 191 -2.44 -18.94 -5.47
N GLY A 192 -1.92 -19.26 -6.65
CA GLY A 192 -2.45 -18.74 -7.92
C GLY A 192 -2.23 -17.23 -8.17
N CYS A 193 -1.48 -16.52 -7.31
CA CYS A 193 -1.02 -15.15 -7.57
C CYS A 193 0.11 -15.11 -8.60
N VAL A 194 -0.17 -15.52 -9.84
CA VAL A 194 0.84 -15.81 -10.89
C VAL A 194 1.72 -14.61 -11.30
N LYS A 195 1.32 -13.38 -10.98
CA LYS A 195 2.11 -12.15 -11.24
C LYS A 195 2.84 -11.61 -10.02
N LEU A 196 2.64 -12.21 -8.84
CA LEU A 196 3.23 -11.72 -7.61
C LEU A 196 4.72 -11.99 -7.62
N ALA A 197 5.50 -10.97 -7.96
CA ALA A 197 6.95 -11.08 -8.10
C ALA A 197 7.69 -10.66 -6.81
N HIS A 198 7.08 -9.77 -6.03
CA HIS A 198 7.73 -9.07 -4.91
C HIS A 198 6.84 -9.02 -3.66
N ILE A 199 7.42 -9.40 -2.53
CA ILE A 199 6.83 -9.18 -1.20
C ILE A 199 7.75 -8.23 -0.42
N PHE A 200 7.18 -7.16 0.13
CA PHE A 200 7.86 -6.22 1.02
C PHE A 200 7.39 -6.46 2.44
N TYR A 201 8.23 -7.08 3.26
CA TYR A 201 7.95 -7.36 4.66
C TYR A 201 8.66 -6.33 5.56
N THR A 202 7.93 -5.64 6.44
CA THR A 202 8.55 -4.60 7.30
C THR A 202 9.30 -5.17 8.50
N GLY A 203 9.17 -6.48 8.75
CA GLY A 203 9.90 -7.18 9.81
C GLY A 203 11.32 -7.63 9.44
N PRO A 204 12.05 -8.21 10.41
CA PRO A 204 13.37 -8.78 10.17
C PRO A 204 13.27 -10.12 9.42
N HIS A 205 14.35 -10.48 8.71
CA HIS A 205 14.43 -11.71 7.92
C HIS A 205 14.01 -12.99 8.67
N ALA A 206 14.49 -13.18 9.91
CA ALA A 206 14.20 -14.37 10.71
C ALA A 206 12.70 -14.55 10.99
N SER A 207 11.96 -13.46 11.15
CA SER A 207 10.51 -13.52 11.41
C SER A 207 9.73 -13.97 10.18
N TRP A 208 10.15 -13.60 8.98
CA TRP A 208 9.49 -14.04 7.74
C TRP A 208 9.56 -15.57 7.58
N ALA A 209 10.73 -16.16 7.81
CA ALA A 209 10.94 -17.60 7.66
C ALA A 209 10.03 -18.43 8.59
N ALA A 210 9.71 -17.91 9.78
CA ALA A 210 8.78 -18.55 10.70
C ALA A 210 7.29 -18.30 10.35
N LEU A 211 7.00 -17.23 9.61
CA LEU A 211 5.65 -16.77 9.30
C LEU A 211 5.01 -17.52 8.13
N TYR A 212 5.82 -17.88 7.12
CA TYR A 212 5.32 -18.52 5.90
C TYR A 212 6.34 -19.51 5.33
N ASN A 213 6.01 -20.80 5.41
CA ASN A 213 6.91 -21.88 5.01
C ASN A 213 6.58 -22.52 3.66
N GLU A 214 5.48 -22.12 3.01
CA GLU A 214 5.10 -22.63 1.70
C GLU A 214 5.78 -21.82 0.58
N PRO A 215 6.38 -22.48 -0.43
CA PRO A 215 6.89 -21.77 -1.60
C PRO A 215 5.73 -21.16 -2.38
N ILE A 216 5.76 -19.83 -2.54
CA ILE A 216 4.89 -19.10 -3.45
C ILE A 216 5.56 -19.21 -4.82
N SER A 217 4.95 -19.94 -5.74
CA SER A 217 5.58 -20.46 -6.98
C SER A 217 6.41 -19.43 -7.76
N ASP A 218 5.96 -18.18 -7.79
CA ASP A 218 6.50 -17.14 -8.68
C ASP A 218 7.13 -15.94 -7.95
N VAL A 219 7.18 -15.97 -6.61
CA VAL A 219 7.82 -14.90 -5.84
C VAL A 219 9.34 -15.08 -5.89
N THR A 220 10.00 -14.16 -6.57
CA THR A 220 11.44 -14.23 -6.81
C THR A 220 12.26 -13.65 -5.67
N SER A 221 11.71 -12.67 -4.94
CA SER A 221 12.40 -11.93 -3.88
C SER A 221 11.43 -11.42 -2.82
N ILE A 222 11.80 -11.63 -1.57
CA ILE A 222 11.18 -11.03 -0.39
C ILE A 222 12.13 -9.96 0.14
N TYR A 223 11.68 -8.72 0.20
CA TYR A 223 12.43 -7.60 0.73
C TYR A 223 12.05 -7.42 2.19
N THR A 224 13.02 -7.51 3.09
CA THR A 224 12.84 -7.31 4.53
C THR A 224 13.54 -6.04 4.98
N ALA A 225 13.22 -5.54 6.19
CA ALA A 225 13.91 -4.37 6.75
C ALA A 225 15.45 -4.53 6.82
N ASN A 226 15.92 -5.78 6.87
CA ASN A 226 17.35 -6.12 6.98
C ASN A 226 17.98 -6.60 5.66
N GLY A 227 17.27 -6.50 4.52
CA GLY A 227 17.77 -6.86 3.20
C GLY A 227 16.86 -7.81 2.40
N THR A 228 17.32 -8.21 1.22
CA THR A 228 16.57 -9.09 0.30
C THR A 228 16.86 -10.56 0.55
N VAL A 229 15.81 -11.37 0.52
CA VAL A 229 15.84 -12.81 0.72
C VAL A 229 15.24 -13.48 -0.51
N LYS A 230 15.91 -14.47 -1.09
CA LYS A 230 15.30 -15.29 -2.15
C LYS A 230 14.42 -16.33 -1.49
N GLN A 231 13.19 -16.47 -1.95
CA GLN A 231 12.25 -17.39 -1.33
C GLN A 231 12.75 -18.84 -1.31
N LYS A 232 13.41 -19.29 -2.38
CA LYS A 232 14.03 -20.62 -2.46
C LYS A 232 15.04 -20.91 -1.35
N ASP A 233 15.66 -19.88 -0.76
CA ASP A 233 16.66 -20.03 0.30
C ASP A 233 15.98 -20.14 1.70
N ILE A 234 14.70 -19.79 1.80
CA ILE A 234 13.90 -19.88 3.05
C ILE A 234 13.39 -21.31 3.28
N ALA A 235 12.94 -22.00 2.22
CA ALA A 235 12.47 -23.38 2.29
C ALA A 235 13.55 -24.38 2.75
N ALA A 236 14.83 -24.03 2.60
CA ALA A 236 15.96 -24.84 3.06
C ALA A 236 16.24 -24.68 4.57
N ALA A 237 15.96 -23.52 5.16
CA ALA A 237 16.27 -23.21 6.55
C ALA A 237 15.22 -23.75 7.55
N ALA A 238 13.98 -24.01 7.10
CA ALA A 238 12.93 -24.58 7.93
C ALA A 238 13.07 -26.10 8.18
N ASN A 239 14.03 -26.75 7.51
CA ASN A 239 14.27 -28.20 7.57
C ASN A 239 15.61 -28.59 8.23
N SER A 240 16.30 -27.65 8.90
CA SER A 240 17.56 -27.87 9.64
C SER A 240 17.43 -27.55 11.12
#